data_AF-A0A3A6W6V7-F1
#
_entry.id   AF-A0A3A6W6V7-F1
#
_cell.length_a   1.000
_cell.length_b   1.000
_cell.length_c   1.000
_cell.angle_alpha   90.00
_cell.angle_beta   90.00
_cell.angle_gamma   90.00
#
_symmetry.space_group_name_H-M   'P 1'
#
loop_
_entity.id
_entity.type
_entity.pdbx_description
1 polymer ?
#
loop_
_entity_poly.entity_id
_entity_poly.type
_entity_poly.pdbx_seq_one_letter_code
_entity_poly.pdbx_strand_id
1 'polypeptide(L)'
;MPVQAKHAINTGDYVYNPGDIISDLTVEEEQRLIRLGAAVVVGDDDKNNADDSLATALGVMTNADIEGYGKSIGLDFASKATKADMISDILASDADVNLELLSDEALRVMAIAEQLDVPENATREELIDILGE
;
A
#
# COMPACT_ATOMS: atom_id res chain seq x y z
N MET A 1 -18.09 -0.80 -4.41
CA MET A 1 -17.29 -0.92 -3.16
C MET A 1 -17.96 0.00 -2.15
N PRO A 2 -17.73 -0.10 -0.83
CA PRO A 2 -18.23 0.96 0.05
C PRO A 2 -17.47 2.24 -0.27
N VAL A 3 -18.12 3.40 -0.16
CA VAL A 3 -17.48 4.72 -0.30
C VAL A 3 -17.81 5.59 0.92
N GLN A 4 -16.94 6.49 1.34
CA GLN A 4 -17.16 7.42 2.45
C GLN A 4 -17.47 8.80 1.89
N ALA A 5 -18.56 9.38 2.37
CA ALA A 5 -18.93 10.75 2.02
C ALA A 5 -17.92 11.75 2.61
N LYS A 6 -17.37 12.64 1.80
CA LYS A 6 -16.55 13.79 2.25
C LYS A 6 -17.41 15.03 2.55
N HIS A 7 -18.57 15.10 1.93
CA HIS A 7 -19.53 16.20 2.07
C HIS A 7 -20.91 15.64 2.38
N ALA A 8 -21.87 16.51 2.73
CA ALA A 8 -23.26 16.09 2.81
C ALA A 8 -23.77 15.74 1.39
N ILE A 9 -24.15 14.48 1.17
CA ILE A 9 -24.66 13.98 -0.11
C ILE A 9 -26.14 13.67 0.05
N ASN A 10 -26.95 14.21 -0.85
CA ASN A 10 -28.36 13.86 -0.95
C ASN A 10 -28.59 13.03 -2.20
N THR A 11 -29.02 11.79 -2.01
CA THR A 11 -29.31 10.82 -3.09
C THR A 11 -30.78 10.80 -3.50
N GLY A 12 -31.60 11.67 -2.91
CA GLY A 12 -33.06 11.69 -3.05
C GLY A 12 -33.75 10.90 -1.95
N ASP A 13 -33.34 9.64 -1.77
CA ASP A 13 -33.94 8.72 -0.77
C ASP A 13 -33.25 8.80 0.60
N TYR A 14 -31.97 9.17 0.62
CA TYR A 14 -31.20 9.27 1.85
C TYR A 14 -30.20 10.44 1.80
N VAL A 15 -29.95 11.01 2.97
CA VAL A 15 -28.91 12.03 3.18
C VAL A 15 -27.76 11.40 3.95
N TYR A 16 -26.58 11.42 3.34
CA TYR A 16 -25.34 10.96 3.94
C TYR A 16 -24.54 12.16 4.42
N ASN A 17 -24.09 12.12 5.67
CA ASN A 17 -23.24 13.14 6.25
C ASN A 17 -21.77 12.85 5.95
N PRO A 18 -20.89 13.86 6.05
CA PRO A 18 -19.45 13.63 5.99
C PRO A 18 -19.03 12.55 6.99
N GLY A 19 -18.27 11.56 6.53
CA GLY A 19 -17.84 10.41 7.30
C GLY A 19 -18.72 9.16 7.17
N ASP A 20 -19.95 9.30 6.68
CA ASP A 20 -20.86 8.16 6.50
C ASP A 20 -20.37 7.22 5.40
N ILE A 21 -20.46 5.92 5.67
CA ILE A 21 -20.14 4.86 4.71
C ILE A 21 -21.39 4.53 3.91
N ILE A 22 -21.26 4.61 2.59
CA ILE A 22 -22.29 4.35 1.61
C ILE A 22 -21.96 3.04 0.88
N SER A 23 -22.77 2.00 1.11
CA SER A 23 -22.58 0.67 0.52
C SER A 23 -23.55 0.35 -0.61
N ASP A 24 -24.66 1.09 -0.72
CA ASP A 24 -25.81 0.71 -1.53
C ASP A 24 -25.89 1.47 -2.86
N LEU A 25 -24.76 2.05 -3.30
CA LEU A 25 -24.68 2.79 -4.56
C LEU A 25 -24.48 1.83 -5.74
N THR A 26 -24.99 2.24 -6.90
CA THR A 26 -24.59 1.62 -8.16
C THR A 26 -23.14 2.01 -8.50
N VAL A 27 -22.44 1.16 -9.26
CA VAL A 27 -21.06 1.40 -9.67
C VAL A 27 -20.88 2.74 -10.41
N GLU A 28 -21.89 3.13 -11.21
CA GLU A 28 -21.88 4.41 -11.93
C GLU A 28 -22.00 5.59 -10.97
N GLU A 29 -22.86 5.50 -9.94
CA GLU A 29 -23.04 6.58 -8.98
C GLU A 29 -21.84 6.70 -8.03
N GLU A 30 -21.24 5.57 -7.61
CA GLU A 30 -19.97 5.55 -6.90
C GLU A 30 -18.90 6.34 -7.67
N GLN A 31 -18.65 5.98 -8.94
CA GLN A 31 -17.64 6.64 -9.76
C GLN A 31 -17.94 8.11 -9.99
N ARG A 32 -19.22 8.46 -10.16
CA ARG A 32 -19.65 9.85 -10.31
C ARG A 32 -19.34 10.66 -9.05
N LEU A 33 -19.65 10.13 -7.86
CA LEU A 33 -19.39 10.81 -6.58
C LEU A 33 -17.90 10.93 -6.29
N ILE A 34 -17.10 9.92 -6.64
CA ILE A 34 -15.64 9.96 -6.53
C ILE A 34 -15.05 11.03 -7.46
N ARG A 35 -15.48 11.08 -8.73
CA ARG A 35 -15.02 12.09 -9.70
C ARG A 35 -15.39 13.52 -9.29
N LEU A 36 -16.53 13.68 -8.63
CA LEU A 36 -16.97 14.97 -8.09
C LEU A 36 -16.26 15.33 -6.77
N GLY A 37 -15.44 14.44 -6.20
CA GLY A 37 -14.81 14.61 -4.89
C GLY A 37 -15.79 14.59 -3.72
N ALA A 38 -17.03 14.15 -3.96
CA ALA A 38 -18.06 14.05 -2.94
C ALA A 38 -17.87 12.83 -2.04
N ALA A 39 -17.28 11.75 -2.57
CA ALA A 39 -17.00 10.51 -1.84
C ALA A 39 -15.60 9.97 -2.15
N VAL A 40 -15.10 9.06 -1.31
CA VAL A 40 -13.84 8.32 -1.50
C VAL A 40 -14.10 6.84 -1.29
N VAL A 41 -13.38 5.95 -1.98
CA VAL A 41 -13.52 4.49 -1.78
C VAL A 41 -13.13 4.10 -0.35
N VAL A 42 -13.90 3.20 0.25
CA VAL A 42 -13.72 2.65 1.61
C VAL A 42 -13.47 1.16 1.46
N GLY A 43 -12.20 0.76 1.53
CA GLY A 43 -11.78 -0.64 1.47
C GLY A 43 -11.90 -1.24 0.05
N ASP A 44 -10.87 -1.77 -0.60
CA ASP A 44 -9.63 -2.35 -0.10
C ASP A 44 -8.66 -1.38 0.59
N ASP A 45 -7.81 -1.94 1.46
CA ASP A 45 -6.79 -1.30 2.27
C ASP A 45 -5.86 -0.31 1.53
N ASP A 46 -6.38 0.87 1.19
CA ASP A 46 -5.61 2.11 1.15
C ASP A 46 -5.50 2.67 2.58
N LYS A 47 -5.15 1.81 3.54
CA LYS A 47 -4.26 2.27 4.60
C LYS A 47 -2.93 2.49 3.93
N ASN A 48 -2.75 3.64 3.27
CA ASN A 48 -1.46 4.28 3.03
C ASN A 48 -0.22 3.37 3.00
N ASN A 49 -0.22 2.29 2.21
CA ASN A 49 1.03 1.66 1.80
C ASN A 49 1.65 2.43 0.63
N ALA A 50 0.99 3.50 0.18
CA ALA A 50 1.60 4.58 -0.57
C ALA A 50 2.43 5.55 0.31
N ASP A 51 2.27 5.55 1.64
CA ASP A 51 3.17 6.28 2.55
C ASP A 51 4.26 5.38 3.13
N ASP A 52 4.05 4.06 3.14
CA ASP A 52 5.07 3.11 3.58
C ASP A 52 5.94 2.68 2.39
N SER A 53 7.15 3.25 2.34
CA SER A 53 8.13 2.96 1.28
C SER A 53 8.49 1.48 1.21
N LEU A 54 8.48 0.75 2.34
CA LEU A 54 8.71 -0.69 2.38
C LEU A 54 7.56 -1.45 1.77
N ALA A 55 6.33 -1.04 2.01
CA ALA A 55 5.18 -1.68 1.39
C ALA A 55 5.20 -1.56 -0.13
N THR A 56 5.55 -0.37 -0.63
CA THR A 56 5.68 -0.11 -2.07
C THR A 56 6.80 -0.96 -2.68
N ALA A 57 7.94 -1.07 -1.98
CA ALA A 57 9.08 -1.89 -2.37
C ALA A 57 8.76 -3.39 -2.41
N LEU A 58 8.12 -3.93 -1.37
CA LEU A 58 7.67 -5.32 -1.35
C LEU A 58 6.60 -5.56 -2.43
N GLY A 59 5.80 -4.55 -2.75
CA GLY A 59 4.77 -4.58 -3.79
C GLY A 59 5.30 -4.92 -5.19
N VAL A 60 6.57 -4.64 -5.51
CA VAL A 60 7.18 -4.98 -6.81
C VAL A 60 7.92 -6.33 -6.81
N MET A 61 8.19 -6.91 -5.63
CA MET A 61 8.84 -8.22 -5.50
C MET A 61 7.90 -9.37 -5.87
N THR A 62 8.45 -10.56 -6.14
CA THR A 62 7.61 -11.74 -6.38
C THR A 62 7.07 -12.31 -5.06
N ASN A 63 6.00 -13.10 -5.12
CA ASN A 63 5.45 -13.76 -3.93
C ASN A 63 6.49 -14.64 -3.23
N ALA A 64 7.36 -15.32 -3.99
CA ALA A 64 8.42 -16.16 -3.43
C ALA A 64 9.49 -15.34 -2.70
N ASP A 65 9.83 -14.16 -3.23
CA ASP A 65 10.83 -13.28 -2.60
C ASP A 65 10.27 -12.66 -1.31
N ILE A 66 8.99 -12.27 -1.29
CA ILE A 66 8.30 -11.79 -0.08
C ILE A 66 8.22 -12.90 0.96
N GLU A 67 7.90 -14.13 0.53
CA GLU A 67 7.89 -15.29 1.44
C GLU A 67 9.28 -15.52 2.05
N GLY A 68 10.34 -15.41 1.24
CA GLY A 68 11.72 -15.50 1.69
C GLY A 68 12.10 -14.37 2.66
N TYR A 69 11.70 -13.14 2.35
CA TYR A 69 11.92 -11.97 3.21
C TYR A 69 11.24 -12.18 4.57
N GLY A 70 9.95 -12.51 4.60
CA GLY A 70 9.23 -12.75 5.85
C GLY A 70 9.86 -13.87 6.68
N LYS A 71 10.26 -14.98 6.05
CA LYS A 71 10.97 -16.07 6.74
C LYS A 71 12.27 -15.63 7.37
N SER A 72 13.02 -14.74 6.71
CA SER A 72 14.29 -14.23 7.23
C SER A 72 14.13 -13.41 8.52
N ILE A 73 12.98 -12.73 8.67
CA ILE A 73 12.63 -11.94 9.86
C ILE A 73 11.79 -12.74 10.87
N GLY A 74 11.65 -14.06 10.65
CA GLY A 74 10.97 -14.97 11.58
C GLY A 74 9.46 -15.09 11.41
N LEU A 75 8.88 -14.61 10.32
CA LEU A 75 7.48 -14.80 9.97
C LEU A 75 7.26 -16.14 9.25
N ASP A 76 6.14 -16.80 9.54
CA ASP A 76 5.68 -17.99 8.82
C ASP A 76 4.30 -17.71 8.22
N PHE A 77 4.26 -17.63 6.89
CA PHE A 77 3.02 -17.30 6.18
C PHE A 77 2.15 -18.54 6.00
N ALA A 78 0.83 -18.34 6.08
CA ALA A 78 -0.12 -19.40 5.75
C ALA A 78 0.06 -19.87 4.30
N SER A 79 -0.16 -21.17 4.04
CA SER A 79 0.02 -21.80 2.71
C SER A 79 -0.82 -21.21 1.57
N LYS A 80 -1.76 -20.31 1.88
CA LYS A 80 -2.61 -19.58 0.92
C LYS A 80 -2.63 -18.07 1.19
N ALA A 81 -1.65 -17.55 1.92
CA ALA A 81 -1.54 -16.11 2.15
C ALA A 81 -1.44 -15.40 0.80
N THR A 82 -2.25 -14.35 0.62
CA THR A 82 -2.12 -13.51 -0.56
C THR A 82 -0.90 -12.62 -0.44
N LYS A 83 -0.45 -12.03 -1.56
CA LYS A 83 0.66 -11.08 -1.56
C LYS A 83 0.41 -9.92 -0.57
N ALA A 84 -0.81 -9.40 -0.56
CA ALA A 84 -1.21 -8.31 0.32
C ALA A 84 -1.17 -8.72 1.80
N ASP A 85 -1.61 -9.95 2.12
CA ASP A 85 -1.54 -10.48 3.49
C ASP A 85 -0.08 -10.60 3.95
N MET A 86 0.80 -11.19 3.12
CA MET A 86 2.21 -11.33 3.47
C MET A 86 2.91 -9.99 3.69
N ILE A 87 2.62 -8.99 2.85
CA ILE A 87 3.15 -7.64 3.02
C ILE A 87 2.62 -7.03 4.32
N SER A 88 1.32 -7.16 4.59
CA SER A 88 0.72 -6.62 5.83
C SER A 88 1.33 -7.26 7.09
N ASP A 89 1.56 -8.57 7.07
CA ASP A 89 2.21 -9.31 8.16
C ASP A 89 3.67 -8.86 8.36
N ILE A 90 4.40 -8.56 7.27
CA ILE A 90 5.77 -7.99 7.34
C ILE A 90 5.76 -6.61 7.97
N LEU A 91 4.87 -5.71 7.52
CA LEU A 91 4.79 -4.34 8.03
C LEU A 91 4.31 -4.27 9.48
N ALA A 92 3.49 -5.24 9.91
CA ALA A 92 3.07 -5.38 11.29
C ALA A 92 4.14 -6.03 12.19
N SER A 93 5.23 -6.53 11.61
CA SER A 93 6.34 -7.10 12.37
C SER A 93 7.19 -5.98 12.98
N ASP A 94 7.56 -6.13 14.26
CA ASP A 94 8.54 -5.25 14.93
C ASP A 94 9.99 -5.55 14.50
N ALA A 95 10.19 -6.29 13.41
CA ALA A 95 11.51 -6.63 12.91
C ALA A 95 12.15 -5.47 12.13
N ASP A 96 13.45 -5.28 12.32
CA ASP A 96 14.20 -4.30 11.55
C ASP A 96 14.14 -4.59 10.05
N VAL A 97 14.05 -3.53 9.24
CA VAL A 97 14.01 -3.63 7.78
C VAL A 97 15.37 -4.10 7.27
N ASN A 98 15.40 -5.22 6.56
CA ASN A 98 16.63 -5.76 5.99
C ASN A 98 16.71 -5.42 4.50
N LEU A 99 17.32 -4.27 4.19
CA LEU A 99 17.51 -3.78 2.82
C LEU A 99 18.30 -4.76 1.94
N GLU A 100 19.18 -5.58 2.51
CA GLU A 100 19.97 -6.56 1.75
C GLU A 100 19.12 -7.67 1.13
N LEU A 101 17.90 -7.89 1.63
CA LEU A 101 16.99 -8.91 1.14
C LEU A 101 15.98 -8.37 0.11
N LEU A 102 15.94 -7.06 -0.09
CA LEU A 102 15.16 -6.44 -1.15
C LEU A 102 15.85 -6.65 -2.50
N SER A 103 15.06 -6.70 -3.57
CA SER A 103 15.58 -6.70 -4.94
C SER A 103 16.08 -5.30 -5.32
N ASP A 104 16.95 -5.21 -6.34
CA ASP A 104 17.46 -3.92 -6.81
C ASP A 104 16.32 -2.98 -7.25
N GLU A 105 15.25 -3.55 -7.82
CA GLU A 105 14.05 -2.81 -8.19
C GLU A 105 13.26 -2.36 -6.95
N ALA A 106 13.10 -3.23 -5.95
CA ALA A 106 12.41 -2.88 -4.71
C ALA A 106 13.14 -1.74 -3.97
N LEU A 107 14.47 -1.77 -3.92
CA LEU A 107 15.29 -0.70 -3.34
C LEU A 107 15.09 0.64 -4.07
N ARG A 108 15.06 0.62 -5.41
CA ARG A 108 14.78 1.82 -6.21
C ARG A 108 13.38 2.37 -5.94
N VAL A 109 12.39 1.50 -5.92
CA VAL A 109 11.00 1.87 -5.66
C VAL A 109 10.85 2.46 -4.25
N MET A 110 11.52 1.87 -3.26
CA MET A 110 11.56 2.39 -1.89
C MET A 110 12.13 3.80 -1.84
N ALA A 111 13.31 4.00 -2.44
CA ALA A 111 13.98 5.29 -2.41
C ALA A 111 13.21 6.38 -3.18
N ILE A 112 12.52 6.01 -4.27
CA ILE A 112 11.60 6.91 -4.98
C ILE A 112 10.38 7.25 -4.11
N ALA A 113 9.83 6.27 -3.37
CA ALA A 113 8.72 6.50 -2.45
C ALA A 113 9.10 7.43 -1.29
N GLU A 114 10.34 7.32 -0.79
CA GLU A 114 10.95 8.25 0.19
C GLU A 114 11.34 9.62 -0.40
N GLN A 115 11.10 9.84 -1.70
CA GLN A 115 11.47 11.07 -2.41
C GLN A 115 12.98 11.39 -2.35
N LEU A 116 13.81 10.35 -2.25
CA LEU A 116 15.27 10.46 -2.26
C LEU A 116 15.79 10.67 -3.68
N ASP A 117 16.91 11.38 -3.81
CA ASP A 117 17.56 11.61 -5.09
C ASP A 117 18.40 10.38 -5.49
N VAL A 118 17.80 9.51 -6.30
CA VAL A 118 18.42 8.25 -6.73
C VAL A 118 18.92 8.37 -8.16
N PRO A 119 20.23 8.20 -8.41
CA PRO A 119 20.76 8.13 -9.77
C PRO A 119 20.12 6.99 -10.57
N GLU A 120 19.79 7.24 -11.84
CA GLU A 120 19.19 6.22 -12.73
C GLU A 120 20.08 4.97 -12.83
N ASN A 121 21.39 5.12 -12.71
CA ASN A 121 22.38 4.05 -12.75
C ASN A 121 22.95 3.66 -11.38
N ALA A 122 22.27 4.02 -10.27
CA ALA A 122 22.69 3.66 -8.93
C ALA A 122 22.86 2.13 -8.78
N THR A 123 23.99 1.75 -8.20
CA THR A 123 24.31 0.38 -7.83
C THR A 123 23.52 -0.05 -6.60
N ARG A 124 23.43 -1.38 -6.36
CA ARG A 124 22.77 -1.92 -5.16
C ARG A 124 23.34 -1.35 -3.86
N GLU A 125 24.67 -1.22 -3.78
CA GLU A 125 25.34 -0.67 -2.60
C GLU A 125 24.96 0.80 -2.37
N GLU A 126 24.95 1.62 -3.44
CA GLU A 126 24.52 3.03 -3.35
C GLU A 126 23.05 3.15 -2.93
N LEU A 127 22.17 2.27 -3.41
CA LEU A 127 20.76 2.28 -3.00
C LEU A 127 20.60 1.96 -1.51
N ILE A 128 21.35 0.99 -1.00
CA ILE A 128 21.32 0.63 0.42
C ILE A 128 21.91 1.76 1.28
N ASP A 129 22.99 2.40 0.83
CA ASP A 129 23.62 3.53 1.53
C ASP A 129 22.63 4.72 1.64
N ILE A 130 21.97 5.08 0.52
CA ILE A 130 20.96 6.15 0.47
C ILE A 130 19.77 5.87 1.40
N LEU A 131 19.34 4.61 1.50
CA LEU A 131 18.19 4.22 2.33
C LEU A 131 18.55 3.98 3.80
N GLY A 132 19.83 3.80 4.12
CA GLY A 132 20.32 3.51 5.46
C GLY A 132 20.81 4.74 6.23
N GLU A 133 20.89 5.90 5.59
CA GLU A 133 21.32 7.19 6.17
C GLU A 133 20.21 7.90 6.96
#